data_AF-A0A4P5VNF2-F1
#
_entry.id   AF-A0A4P5VNF2-F1
#
_cell.length_a   1.000
_cell.length_b   1.000
_cell.length_c   1.000
_cell.angle_alpha   90.00
_cell.angle_beta   90.00
_cell.angle_gamma   90.00
#
_symmetry.space_group_name_H-M   'P 1'
#
loop_
_entity.id
_entity.type
_entity.pdbx_description
1 polymer ?
#
loop_
_entity_poly.entity_id
_entity_poly.type
_entity_poly.pdbx_seq_one_letter_code
_entity_poly.pdbx_strand_id
1 'polypeptide(L)' 'MDMLAVAPDQSAADQLAEALLGTGLADDVIGLSQTLWLQRQRGNDSWWRGDDPWWRGICRDAIRLQPTLQP' A
#
# COMPACT_ATOMS: atom_id res chain seq x y z
N MET A 1 -5.53 9.79 9.07
CA MET A 1 -4.46 9.71 8.04
C MET A 1 -4.71 8.47 7.21
N ASP A 2 -4.42 8.52 5.91
CA ASP A 2 -4.59 7.37 5.02
C ASP A 2 -3.28 6.59 4.92
N MET A 3 -3.35 5.26 4.97
CA MET A 3 -2.16 4.40 4.89
C MET A 3 -2.28 3.34 3.80
N LEU A 4 -1.12 2.91 3.32
CA LEU A 4 -0.99 1.81 2.39
C LEU A 4 -0.21 0.66 3.03
N ALA A 5 -0.88 -0.45 3.27
CA ALA A 5 -0.31 -1.69 3.79
C ALA A 5 0.17 -2.56 2.64
N VAL A 6 1.49 -2.67 2.44
CA VAL A 6 2.07 -3.54 1.40
C VAL A 6 2.69 -4.78 2.02
N ALA A 7 2.24 -5.96 1.61
CA ALA A 7 2.72 -7.25 2.12
C ALA A 7 3.01 -8.26 0.98
N PRO A 8 3.67 -9.40 1.23
CA PRO A 8 4.07 -10.34 0.17
C PRO A 8 2.91 -10.84 -0.70
N ASP A 9 1.75 -11.09 -0.08
CA ASP A 9 0.52 -11.52 -0.73
C ASP A 9 -0.69 -10.71 -0.23
N GLN A 10 -1.86 -10.91 -0.86
CA GLN A 10 -3.04 -10.12 -0.54
C GLN A 10 -3.59 -10.43 0.87
N SER A 11 -3.56 -11.69 1.31
CA SER A 11 -4.07 -12.06 2.64
C SER A 11 -3.23 -11.44 3.75
N ALA A 12 -1.91 -11.40 3.59
CA ALA A 12 -1.02 -10.72 4.51
C ALA A 12 -1.23 -9.20 4.49
N ALA A 13 -1.55 -8.62 3.32
CA ALA A 13 -1.80 -7.19 3.18
C ALA A 13 -3.11 -6.77 3.86
N ASP A 14 -4.15 -7.61 3.75
CA ASP A 14 -5.44 -7.41 4.38
C ASP A 14 -5.30 -7.48 5.92
N GLN A 15 -4.59 -8.49 6.44
CA GLN A 15 -4.30 -8.61 7.88
C GLN A 15 -3.50 -7.41 8.41
N LEU A 16 -2.53 -6.93 7.65
CA LEU A 16 -1.76 -5.75 8.00
C LEU A 16 -2.63 -4.49 8.00
N ALA A 17 -3.54 -4.35 7.04
CA ALA A 17 -4.47 -3.24 6.97
C ALA A 17 -5.41 -3.21 8.18
N GLU A 18 -6.00 -4.36 8.54
CA GLU A 18 -6.84 -4.49 9.73
C GLU A 18 -6.06 -4.17 11.02
N ALA A 19 -4.83 -4.66 11.15
CA ALA A 19 -3.99 -4.36 12.30
C ALA A 19 -3.71 -2.86 12.43
N LEU A 20 -3.39 -2.18 11.32
CA LEU A 20 -3.15 -0.73 11.30
C LEU A 20 -4.42 0.06 11.64
N LEU A 21 -5.58 -0.31 11.09
CA LEU A 21 -6.86 0.29 11.47
C LEU A 21 -7.14 0.10 12.97
N GLY A 22 -6.88 -1.10 13.51
CA GLY A 22 -7.05 -1.41 14.92
C GLY A 22 -6.16 -0.61 15.87
N THR A 23 -5.04 -0.06 15.39
CA THR A 23 -4.19 0.83 16.20
C THR A 23 -4.74 2.26 16.34
N GLY A 24 -5.71 2.65 15.51
CA GLY A 24 -6.21 4.03 15.43
C GLY A 24 -5.21 5.03 14.85
N LEU A 25 -4.10 4.57 14.26
CA LEU A 25 -3.11 5.43 13.61
C LEU A 25 -3.57 5.94 12.23
N ALA A 26 -4.53 5.25 11.62
CA ALA A 26 -5.07 5.58 10.31
C ALA A 26 -6.60 5.60 10.34
N ASP A 27 -7.18 6.48 9.55
CA ASP A 27 -8.63 6.53 9.33
C ASP A 27 -9.02 5.52 8.24
N ASP A 28 -8.21 5.45 7.17
CA ASP A 28 -8.35 4.49 6.09
C ASP A 28 -7.02 3.77 5.81
N VAL A 29 -7.10 2.46 5.55
CA VAL A 29 -5.94 1.64 5.17
C VAL A 29 -6.28 0.78 3.96
N ILE A 30 -5.45 0.88 2.92
CA ILE A 30 -5.56 0.03 1.72
C ILE A 30 -4.52 -1.09 1.82
N GLY A 31 -4.96 -2.35 1.72
CA GLY A 31 -4.09 -3.52 1.60
C GLY A 31 -3.72 -3.82 0.15
N LEU A 32 -2.41 -3.90 -0.15
CA LEU A 32 -1.90 -4.34 -1.45
C LEU A 32 -0.84 -5.44 -1.30
N SER A 33 -0.97 -6.49 -2.12
CA SER A 33 0.16 -7.39 -2.34
C SER A 33 1.34 -6.66 -3.00
N GLN A 34 2.55 -7.18 -2.76
CA GLN A 34 3.78 -6.63 -3.32
C GLN A 34 3.78 -6.65 -4.84
N THR A 35 3.17 -7.67 -5.44
CA THR A 35 3.00 -7.79 -6.89
C THR A 35 2.12 -6.66 -7.43
N LEU A 36 0.97 -6.39 -6.81
CA LEU A 36 0.09 -5.30 -7.22
C LEU A 36 0.75 -3.94 -7.01
N TRP A 37 1.46 -3.75 -5.89
CA TRP A 37 2.23 -2.54 -5.65
C TRP A 37 3.24 -2.27 -6.78
N LEU A 38 4.04 -3.26 -7.16
CA LEU A 38 5.03 -3.13 -8.23
C LEU A 38 4.38 -2.92 -9.61
N GLN A 39 3.24 -3.56 -9.89
CA GLN A 39 2.49 -3.34 -11.12
C GLN A 39 1.99 -1.89 -11.21
N ARG A 40 1.44 -1.37 -10.12
CA ARG A 40 0.94 0.00 -10.07
C ARG A 40 2.04 1.07 -10.10
N GLN A 41 3.21 0.79 -9.52
CA GLN A 41 4.39 1.66 -9.67
C GLN A 41 4.91 1.71 -11.11
N ARG A 42 4.71 0.62 -11.88
CA ARG A 42 5.14 0.52 -13.29
C ARG A 42 4.07 1.00 -14.27
N GLY A 43 2.85 1.26 -13.79
CA GLY A 43 1.71 1.71 -14.59
C GLY A 43 1.23 0.74 -15.67
N ASN A 44 1.38 -0.56 -15.42
CA ASN A 44 1.20 -1.61 -16.44
C ASN A 44 -0.16 -2.33 -16.41
N ASP A 45 -1.13 -1.90 -15.60
CA ASP A 45 -2.48 -2.46 -15.56
C ASP A 45 -3.48 -1.71 -16.48
N SER A 46 -3.98 -2.43 -17.49
CA SER A 46 -4.92 -1.95 -18.52
C SER A 46 -6.26 -1.41 -17.96
N TRP A 47 -6.65 -1.87 -16.77
CA TRP A 47 -7.88 -1.44 -16.07
C TRP A 47 -7.64 -0.33 -15.03
N TRP A 48 -6.39 0.04 -14.78
CA TRP A 48 -6.01 1.02 -13.75
C TRP A 48 -4.71 1.70 -14.17
N ARG A 49 -4.79 2.68 -15.10
CA ARG A 49 -3.59 3.32 -15.65
C ARG A 49 -2.71 3.85 -14.52
N GLY A 50 -1.41 3.54 -14.51
CA GLY A 50 -0.44 4.20 -13.61
C GLY A 50 -0.26 5.71 -13.84
N ASP A 51 -1.02 6.28 -14.78
CA ASP A 51 -1.23 7.72 -14.93
C ASP A 51 -2.43 8.24 -14.14
N ASP A 52 -3.11 7.41 -13.34
CA ASP A 52 -4.11 7.88 -12.39
C ASP A 52 -3.45 8.91 -11.45
N PRO A 53 -3.83 10.20 -11.53
CA PRO A 53 -3.20 11.25 -10.77
C PRO A 53 -3.30 11.00 -9.26
N TRP A 54 -4.36 10.32 -8.82
CA TRP A 54 -4.59 9.97 -7.43
C TRP A 54 -3.55 8.95 -6.95
N TRP A 55 -3.26 7.92 -7.76
CA TRP A 55 -2.29 6.90 -7.38
C TRP A 55 -0.83 7.37 -7.49
N ARG A 56 -0.52 8.25 -8.43
CA ARG A 56 0.80 8.91 -8.49
C ARG A 56 1.05 9.77 -7.26
N GLY A 57 0.02 10.46 -6.76
CA GLY A 57 0.06 11.19 -5.50
C GLY A 57 0.36 10.27 -4.32
N ILE A 58 -0.39 9.18 -4.20
CA ILE A 58 -0.18 8.18 -3.14
C ILE A 58 1.22 7.57 -3.23
N CYS A 59 1.70 7.17 -4.41
CA CYS A 59 3.04 6.62 -4.57
C CYS A 59 4.16 7.61 -4.20
N ARG A 60 3.95 8.91 -4.47
CA ARG A 60 4.92 9.98 -4.14
C ARG A 60 4.95 10.28 -2.65
N ASP A 61 3.79 10.34 -2.02
CA ASP A 61 3.63 10.81 -0.64
C ASP A 61 3.62 9.65 0.38
N ALA A 62 3.54 8.40 -0.09
CA ALA A 62 3.60 7.22 0.75
C ALA A 62 4.93 7.14 1.50
N ILE A 63 4.85 7.30 2.82
CA ILE A 63 5.97 7.08 3.73
C ILE A 63 6.05 5.57 3.98
N ARG A 64 7.18 4.98 3.60
CA ARG A 64 7.41 3.57 3.87
C ARG A 64 7.67 3.36 5.36
N LEU A 65 6.65 2.88 6.07
CA LEU A 65 6.78 2.34 7.42
C LEU A 65 7.45 0.97 7.29
N GLN A 66 8.76 0.94 7.05
CA GLN A 66 9.49 -0.32 7.21
C GLN A 66 9.48 -0.64 8.70
N PRO A 67 9.07 -1.84 9.14
CA PRO A 67 9.68 -2.36 10.34
C PRO A 67 11.15 -2.50 9.96
N THR A 68 12.02 -1.70 10.58
CA THR A 68 13.45 -1.96 10.58
C THR A 68 13.63 -3.36 11.15
N LEU A 69 13.70 -4.36 10.27
CA LEU A 69 14.41 -5.58 10.57
C LEU A 69 15.87 -5.15 10.74
N GLN A 70 16.24 -4.89 11.98
CA GLN A 70 17.60 -5.06 12.45
C GLN A 70 17.61 -6.29 13.36
N PRO A 71 18.68 -7.11 13.37
CA PRO A 71 19.91 -7.05 12.57
C PRO A 71 19.98 -8.08 11.43
#